data_AF-A0A1F3A4W6-F1
#
_entry.id   AF-A0A1F3A4W6-F1
#
_cell.length_a   1.000
_cell.length_b   1.000
_cell.length_c   1.000
_cell.angle_alpha   90.00
_cell.angle_beta   90.00
_cell.angle_gamma   90.00
#
_symmetry.space_group_name_H-M   'P 1'
#
loop_
_entity.id
_entity.type
_entity.pdbx_description
1 polymer ?
#
loop_
_entity_poly.entity_id
_entity_poly.type
_entity_poly.pdbx_seq_one_letter_code
_entity_poly.pdbx_strand_id
1 'polypeptide(L)'
;MKPSLFSQWLVAMGFNKKQVTKAGELIGIATPAAVRRNTGDVESDLTERLAMAAIRAGLPPWSPKTDAEIAAVGHAVEFIRHVVENQGRGPSKTK
;
A
#
# COMPACT_ATOMS: atom_id res chain seq x y z
N MET A 1 -2.29 17.44 15.94
CA MET A 1 -1.87 16.02 16.04
C MET A 1 -1.50 15.55 14.64
N LYS A 2 -0.33 14.93 14.43
CA LYS A 2 0.09 14.42 13.13
C LYS A 2 -0.79 13.21 12.76
N PRO A 3 -1.33 13.09 11.53
CA PRO A 3 -2.12 11.93 11.15
C PRO A 3 -1.25 10.67 11.16
N SER A 4 -1.78 9.57 11.70
CA SER A 4 -1.08 8.28 11.71
C SER A 4 -0.90 7.73 10.30
N LEU A 5 0.01 6.77 10.12
CA LEU A 5 0.23 6.10 8.84
C LEU A 5 -1.06 5.45 8.31
N PHE A 6 -1.79 4.77 9.19
CA PHE A 6 -3.08 4.16 8.87
C PHE A 6 -4.11 5.21 8.43
N SER A 7 -4.21 6.33 9.15
CA SER A 7 -5.14 7.42 8.79
C SER A 7 -4.82 8.03 7.43
N GLN A 8 -3.54 8.22 7.10
CA GLN A 8 -3.11 8.69 5.77
C GLN A 8 -3.48 7.70 4.67
N TRP A 9 -3.31 6.41 4.90
CA TRP A 9 -3.70 5.37 3.95
C TRP A 9 -5.22 5.30 3.74
N LEU A 10 -6.04 5.47 4.79
CA LEU A 10 -7.49 5.57 4.65
C LEU A 10 -7.90 6.70 3.68
N VAL A 11 -7.29 7.88 3.86
CA VAL A 11 -7.53 9.03 2.98
C VAL A 11 -7.10 8.71 1.55
N ALA A 12 -5.94 8.09 1.36
CA ALA A 12 -5.45 7.71 0.03
C ALA A 12 -6.37 6.69 -0.67
N MET A 13 -7.02 5.81 0.10
CA MET A 13 -8.01 4.84 -0.37
C MET A 13 -9.42 5.43 -0.56
N GLY A 14 -9.64 6.69 -0.20
CA GLY A 14 -10.95 7.36 -0.29
C GLY A 14 -11.93 6.98 0.82
N PHE A 15 -11.46 6.35 1.91
CA PHE A 15 -12.30 6.06 3.06
C PHE A 15 -12.59 7.31 3.88
N ASN A 16 -13.82 7.42 4.38
CA ASN A 16 -14.20 8.45 5.34
C ASN A 16 -14.00 7.99 6.80
N LYS A 17 -14.11 8.92 7.75
CA LYS A 17 -13.89 8.67 9.20
C LYS A 17 -14.80 7.60 9.81
N LYS A 18 -15.91 7.23 9.16
CA LYS A 18 -16.83 6.19 9.63
C LYS A 18 -16.47 4.79 9.09
N GLN A 19 -15.52 4.70 8.17
CA GLN A 19 -15.13 3.45 7.51
C GLN A 19 -13.82 2.86 8.03
N VAL A 20 -13.32 3.38 9.15
CA VAL A 20 -12.07 2.91 9.80
C VAL A 20 -12.11 1.40 10.06
N THR A 21 -13.22 0.90 10.61
CA THR A 21 -13.41 -0.54 10.88
C THR A 21 -13.35 -1.37 9.61
N LYS A 22 -14.11 -0.97 8.59
CA LYS A 22 -14.16 -1.66 7.29
C LYS A 22 -12.78 -1.74 6.64
N ALA A 23 -12.00 -0.66 6.74
CA ALA A 23 -10.66 -0.63 6.19
C ALA A 23 -9.67 -1.49 7.00
N GLY A 24 -9.88 -1.62 8.31
CA GLY A 24 -9.15 -2.57 9.14
C GLY A 24 -9.41 -4.02 8.75
N GLU A 25 -10.67 -4.36 8.48
CA GLU A 25 -11.06 -5.70 8.02
C GLU A 25 -10.36 -6.08 6.70
N LEU A 26 -10.16 -5.13 5.78
CA LEU A 26 -9.45 -5.37 4.51
C LEU A 26 -8.01 -5.85 4.69
N ILE A 27 -7.36 -5.49 5.80
CA ILE A 27 -5.99 -5.87 6.10
C ILE A 27 -5.91 -6.88 7.27
N GLY A 28 -7.04 -7.48 7.65
CA GLY A 28 -7.09 -8.53 8.66
C GLY A 28 -6.94 -8.07 10.10
N ILE A 29 -7.22 -6.79 10.41
CA ILE A 29 -7.18 -6.28 11.79
C ILE A 29 -8.58 -6.11 12.39
N ALA A 30 -8.72 -6.43 13.68
CA ALA A 30 -9.98 -6.28 14.40
C ALA A 30 -10.35 -4.80 14.63
N THR A 31 -11.65 -4.53 14.80
CA THR A 31 -12.20 -3.19 15.02
C THR A 31 -11.46 -2.36 16.08
N PRO A 32 -11.19 -2.86 17.31
CA PRO A 32 -10.50 -2.05 18.32
C PRO A 32 -9.05 -1.73 17.92
N ALA A 33 -8.39 -2.64 17.19
CA ALA A 33 -7.04 -2.41 16.69
C ALA A 33 -7.04 -1.33 15.60
N ALA A 34 -7.98 -1.39 14.64
CA ALA A 34 -8.11 -0.41 13.58
C ALA A 34 -8.30 1.02 14.10
N VAL A 35 -9.12 1.19 15.16
CA VAL A 35 -9.32 2.48 15.81
C VAL A 35 -8.00 3.00 16.40
N ARG A 36 -7.26 2.16 17.14
CA ARG A 36 -5.96 2.54 17.73
C ARG A 36 -4.89 2.89 16.70
N ARG A 37 -4.89 2.25 15.52
CA ARG A 37 -4.01 2.63 14.41
C ARG A 37 -4.44 3.96 13.80
N ASN A 38 -5.75 4.19 13.65
CA ASN A 38 -6.27 5.44 13.12
C ASN A 38 -6.02 6.65 14.04
N THR A 39 -6.08 6.48 15.37
CA THR A 39 -5.75 7.54 16.34
C THR A 39 -4.25 7.78 16.47
N GLY A 40 -3.43 6.80 16.09
CA GLY A 40 -1.98 6.84 16.25
C GLY A 40 -1.50 6.37 17.62
N ASP A 41 -2.37 5.75 18.42
CA ASP A 41 -2.00 5.15 19.72
C ASP A 41 -1.09 3.92 19.53
N VAL A 42 -1.19 3.26 18.37
CA VAL A 42 -0.31 2.17 17.96
C VAL A 42 0.07 2.36 16.50
N GLU A 43 1.36 2.27 16.21
CA GLU A 43 1.88 2.29 14.84
C GLU A 43 1.57 0.98 14.12
N SER A 44 1.33 1.08 12.81
CA SER A 44 1.19 -0.11 11.98
C SER A 44 2.52 -0.83 11.82
N ASP A 45 2.52 -2.13 12.05
CA ASP A 45 3.69 -2.99 11.89
C ASP A 45 3.97 -3.32 10.42
N LEU A 46 5.02 -4.11 10.17
CA LEU A 46 5.42 -4.48 8.81
C LEU A 46 4.31 -5.27 8.09
N THR A 47 3.67 -6.22 8.76
CA THR A 47 2.62 -7.07 8.18
C THR A 47 1.42 -6.22 7.77
N GLU A 48 0.98 -5.32 8.64
CA GLU A 48 -0.10 -4.37 8.35
C GLU A 48 0.27 -3.47 7.16
N ARG A 49 1.49 -2.93 7.11
CA ARG A 49 1.95 -2.09 5.99
C ARG A 49 2.01 -2.84 4.66
N LEU A 50 2.42 -4.11 4.66
CA LEU A 50 2.43 -4.95 3.46
C LEU A 50 1.01 -5.23 2.98
N ALA A 51 0.07 -5.52 3.89
CA ALA A 51 -1.33 -5.69 3.55
C ALA A 51 -1.95 -4.39 2.98
N MET A 52 -1.64 -3.24 3.57
CA MET A 52 -2.05 -1.92 3.06
C MET A 52 -1.54 -1.66 1.64
N ALA A 53 -0.27 -2.02 1.36
CA ALA A 53 0.32 -1.91 0.03
C ALA A 53 -0.35 -2.86 -0.98
N ALA A 54 -0.59 -4.11 -0.59
CA ALA A 54 -1.26 -5.09 -1.44
C ALA A 54 -2.67 -4.65 -1.84
N ILE A 55 -3.48 -4.19 -0.87
CA ILE A 55 -4.82 -3.66 -1.11
C ILE A 55 -4.77 -2.41 -2.01
N ARG A 56 -3.80 -1.51 -1.78
CA ARG A 56 -3.64 -0.31 -2.62
C ARG A 56 -3.28 -0.66 -4.06
N ALA A 57 -2.45 -1.68 -4.26
CA ALA A 57 -2.05 -2.17 -5.57
C ALA A 57 -3.12 -3.02 -6.25
N GLY A 58 -4.22 -3.37 -5.56
CA GLY A 58 -5.26 -4.24 -6.09
C GLY A 58 -4.82 -5.70 -6.21
N LEU A 59 -3.81 -6.12 -5.43
CA LEU A 59 -3.33 -7.50 -5.46
C LEU A 59 -4.34 -8.45 -4.81
N PRO A 60 -4.64 -9.60 -5.43
CA PRO A 60 -5.46 -10.62 -4.80
C PRO A 60 -4.71 -11.31 -3.65
N PRO A 61 -5.42 -12.00 -2.73
CA PRO A 61 -4.78 -12.91 -1.78
C PRO A 61 -3.92 -13.94 -2.49
N TRP A 62 -2.76 -14.26 -1.92
CA TRP A 62 -1.90 -15.28 -2.48
C TRP A 62 -2.55 -16.66 -2.38
N SER A 63 -2.47 -17.39 -3.49
CA SER A 63 -2.79 -18.80 -3.61
C SER A 63 -2.00 -19.35 -4.80
N PRO A 64 -1.85 -20.68 -4.94
CA PRO A 64 -1.25 -21.26 -6.14
C PRO A 64 -1.93 -20.84 -7.45
N LYS A 65 -3.20 -20.41 -7.41
CA LYS A 65 -3.94 -19.94 -8.59
C LYS A 65 -3.65 -18.49 -8.96
N THR A 66 -3.31 -17.65 -7.98
CA THR A 66 -3.07 -16.21 -8.16
C THR A 66 -1.56 -15.88 -8.20
N ASP A 67 -0.70 -16.85 -7.93
CA ASP A 67 0.76 -16.69 -7.92
C ASP A 67 1.32 -16.08 -9.21
N ALA A 68 0.92 -16.64 -10.37
CA ALA A 68 1.37 -16.15 -11.68
C ALA A 68 0.91 -14.70 -11.96
N GLU A 69 -0.29 -14.33 -11.52
CA GLU A 69 -0.81 -12.96 -11.64
C GLU A 69 0.00 -11.98 -10.79
N ILE A 70 0.24 -12.33 -9.53
CA ILE A 70 1.05 -11.52 -8.60
C ILE A 70 2.48 -11.37 -9.12
N ALA A 71 3.09 -12.45 -9.62
CA ALA A 71 4.42 -12.43 -10.20
C ALA A 71 4.50 -11.49 -11.43
N ALA A 72 3.50 -11.54 -12.32
CA ALA A 72 3.41 -10.65 -13.46
C ALA A 72 3.35 -9.17 -13.05
N VAL A 73 2.58 -8.84 -11.99
CA VAL A 73 2.55 -7.47 -11.44
C VAL A 73 3.93 -7.08 -10.92
N GLY A 74 4.65 -7.97 -10.23
CA GLY A 74 6.02 -7.74 -9.79
C GLY A 74 6.95 -7.35 -10.95
N HIS A 75 6.91 -8.11 -12.05
CA HIS A 75 7.68 -7.81 -13.26
C HIS A 75 7.31 -6.45 -13.89
N ALA A 76 6.02 -6.12 -13.94
CA ALA A 76 5.57 -4.83 -14.46
C ALA A 76 6.09 -3.64 -13.61
N VAL A 77 6.07 -3.78 -12.27
CA VAL A 77 6.59 -2.76 -11.36
C VAL A 77 8.09 -2.55 -11.56
N GLU A 78 8.88 -3.62 -11.69
CA GLU A 78 10.32 -3.52 -11.96
C GLU A 78 10.61 -2.84 -13.30
N PHE A 79 9.86 -3.19 -14.35
CA PHE A 79 9.99 -2.54 -15.65
C PHE A 79 9.68 -1.04 -15.58
N ILE A 80 8.56 -0.66 -14.96
CA ILE A 80 8.17 0.75 -14.80
C ILE A 80 9.24 1.50 -14.01
N ARG A 81 9.75 0.92 -12.92
CA ARG A 81 10.81 1.54 -12.12
C ARG A 81 12.05 1.82 -12.96
N HIS A 82 12.50 0.82 -13.73
CA HIS A 82 13.63 0.98 -14.63
C HIS A 82 13.39 2.08 -15.69
N VAL A 83 12.18 2.18 -16.25
CA VAL A 83 11.84 3.24 -17.22
C VAL A 83 11.89 4.62 -16.56
N VAL A 84 11.26 4.79 -15.39
CA VAL A 84 11.21 6.07 -14.67
C VAL A 84 12.61 6.53 -14.25
N GLU A 85 13.45 5.62 -13.75
CA GLU A 85 14.83 5.92 -13.34
C GLU A 85 15.72 6.32 -14.53
N ASN A 86 15.50 5.73 -15.70
CA ASN A 86 16.29 6.03 -16.89
C ASN A 86 15.78 7.25 -17.69
N GLN A 87 14.51 7.61 -17.59
CA GLN A 87 13.97 8.83 -18.21
C GLN A 87 14.42 10.13 -17.53
N GLY A 88 14.99 10.06 -16.32
CA GLY A 88 15.65 11.18 -15.64
C GLY A 88 17.06 11.50 -16.15
N ARG A 89 17.66 10.64 -16.98
CA ARG A 89 18.96 10.87 -17.63
C ARG A 89 18.75 11.41 -19.03
N GLY A 90 18.38 12.69 -19.13
CA GLY A 90 18.47 13.40 -20.41
C GLY A 90 19.90 13.31 -20.99
N PRO A 91 20.09 13.39 -22.32
CA PRO A 91 21.41 13.35 -22.91
C PRO A 91 22.26 14.46 -22.29
N SER A 92 23.31 14.07 -21.56
CA SER A 92 24.34 14.99 -21.11
C SER A 92 24.86 15.71 -22.35
N LYS A 93 24.61 17.02 -22.46
CA LYS A 93 25.18 17.83 -23.53
C LYS A 93 26.69 17.86 -23.31
N THR A 94 27.40 16.92 -23.93
CA THR A 94 28.83 17.05 -24.19
C THR A 94 29.01 18.25 -25.11
N LYS A 95 29.56 19.32 -24.54
CA LYS A 95 30.20 20.40 -25.28
C LYS A 95 31.59 19.96 -25.73
#